data_AF-A0A7S1RSN3-F1
#
_entry.id   AF-A0A7S1RSN3-F1
#
_cell.length_a   1.000
_cell.length_b   1.000
_cell.length_c   1.000
_cell.angle_alpha   90.00
_cell.angle_beta   90.00
_cell.angle_gamma   90.00
#
_symmetry.space_group_name_H-M   'P 1'
#
loop_
_entity.id
_entity.type
_entity.pdbx_description
1 polymer ?
#
loop_
_entity_poly.entity_id
_entity_poly.type
_entity_poly.pdbx_seq_one_letter_code
_entity_poly.pdbx_strand_id
1 'polypeptide(L)'
;RTHRAKERFPGMTITYALIQMLEKIAEKTDRARIITKARVHKLLTNGDAVVGCIYEKGGVDTKEYGPVILASGGFGADFTQQSLLAQYRPDLMHLPTTNGEH
;
A
#
# COMPACT_ATOMS: atom_id res chain seq x y z
N ARG A 1 -19.55 -14.98 -12.89
CA ARG A 1 -18.91 -14.36 -14.08
C ARG A 1 -18.30 -13.03 -13.63
N THR A 2 -17.00 -12.81 -13.80
CA THR A 2 -16.34 -11.55 -13.39
C THR A 2 -16.70 -10.43 -14.36
N HIS A 3 -17.22 -9.31 -13.86
CA HIS A 3 -17.53 -8.13 -14.68
C HIS A 3 -16.22 -7.53 -15.24
N ARG A 4 -16.15 -7.34 -16.56
CA ARG A 4 -15.02 -6.69 -17.25
C ARG A 4 -15.60 -5.47 -17.99
N ALA A 5 -15.26 -4.26 -17.53
CA ALA A 5 -15.66 -3.04 -18.21
C ALA A 5 -14.81 -2.82 -19.47
N LYS A 6 -15.35 -2.08 -20.46
CA LYS A 6 -14.74 -1.89 -21.79
C LYS A 6 -13.44 -1.06 -21.79
N GLU A 7 -13.26 -0.16 -20.82
CA GLU A 7 -12.14 0.80 -20.84
C GLU A 7 -11.06 0.53 -19.79
N ARG A 8 -11.45 0.24 -18.54
CA ARG A 8 -10.53 -0.04 -17.43
C ARG A 8 -11.07 -1.18 -16.58
N PHE A 9 -10.17 -1.92 -15.93
CA PHE A 9 -10.59 -2.92 -14.95
C PHE A 9 -11.42 -2.24 -13.85
N PRO A 10 -12.56 -2.82 -13.43
CA PRO A 10 -13.45 -2.19 -12.44
C PRO A 10 -12.73 -1.75 -11.17
N GLY A 11 -11.75 -2.53 -10.70
CA GLY A 11 -10.92 -2.18 -9.56
C GLY A 11 -10.17 -0.86 -9.73
N MET A 12 -9.55 -0.63 -10.89
CA MET A 12 -8.86 0.63 -11.18
C MET A 12 -9.81 1.82 -11.19
N THR A 13 -10.98 1.69 -11.82
CA THR A 13 -11.96 2.79 -11.87
C THR A 13 -12.40 3.21 -10.48
N ILE A 14 -12.70 2.24 -9.61
CA ILE A 14 -13.11 2.50 -8.23
C ILE A 14 -11.96 3.17 -7.44
N THR A 15 -10.74 2.63 -7.52
CA THR A 15 -9.60 3.21 -6.77
C THR A 15 -9.27 4.62 -7.24
N TYR A 16 -9.29 4.89 -8.55
CA TYR A 16 -9.06 6.25 -9.07
C TYR A 16 -10.11 7.25 -8.59
N ALA A 17 -11.39 6.87 -8.61
CA ALA A 17 -12.45 7.75 -8.14
C ALA A 17 -12.27 8.08 -6.64
N LEU A 18 -11.97 7.08 -5.82
CA LEU A 18 -11.74 7.26 -4.37
C LEU A 18 -10.52 8.14 -4.08
N ILE A 19 -9.40 7.92 -4.79
CA ILE A 19 -8.19 8.74 -4.64
C ILE A 19 -8.47 10.19 -5.02
N GLN A 20 -9.11 10.44 -6.17
CA GLN A 20 -9.46 11.80 -6.60
C GLN A 20 -10.39 12.52 -5.61
N MET A 21 -11.31 11.79 -4.98
CA MET A 21 -12.16 12.35 -3.93
C MET A 21 -11.36 12.68 -2.67
N LEU A 22 -10.44 11.81 -2.26
CA LEU A 22 -9.57 12.04 -1.11
C LEU A 22 -8.63 13.24 -1.34
N GLU A 23 -8.03 13.35 -2.53
CA GLU A 23 -7.19 14.48 -2.93
C GLU A 23 -7.95 15.80 -2.81
N LYS A 24 -9.19 15.88 -3.32
CA LYS A 24 -10.04 17.06 -3.18
C LYS A 24 -10.34 17.45 -1.73
N ILE A 25 -10.45 16.47 -0.82
CA ILE A 25 -10.64 16.72 0.61
C ILE A 25 -9.34 17.26 1.24
N ALA A 26 -8.21 16.65 0.92
CA ALA A 26 -6.89 17.02 1.44
C ALA A 26 -6.42 18.41 0.95
N GLU A 27 -6.81 18.82 -0.26
CA GLU A 27 -6.48 20.15 -0.80
C GLU A 27 -7.28 21.29 -0.15
N LYS A 28 -8.48 20.99 0.36
CA LYS A 28 -9.45 22.01 0.81
C LYS A 28 -9.64 22.05 2.31
N THR A 29 -9.20 21.02 3.04
CA THR A 29 -9.47 20.86 4.47
C THR A 29 -8.31 20.14 5.16
N ASP A 30 -8.18 20.35 6.47
CA ASP A 30 -7.19 19.65 7.30
C ASP A 30 -7.68 18.26 7.78
N ARG A 31 -8.76 17.74 7.18
CA ARG A 31 -9.34 16.45 7.58
C ARG A 31 -8.53 15.24 7.08
N ALA A 32 -7.67 15.45 6.08
CA ALA A 32 -6.85 14.41 5.48
C ALA A 32 -5.53 15.00 4.97
N ARG A 33 -4.47 14.19 5.02
CA ARG A 33 -3.16 14.52 4.46
C ARG A 33 -2.64 13.33 3.68
N ILE A 34 -2.19 13.56 2.45
CA ILE A 34 -1.59 12.53 1.59
C ILE A 34 -0.08 12.80 1.51
N ILE A 35 0.72 11.81 1.89
CA ILE A 35 2.18 11.87 1.79
C ILE A 35 2.63 10.81 0.80
N THR A 36 3.02 11.23 -0.41
CA THR A 36 3.55 10.33 -1.43
C THR A 36 5.05 10.12 -1.26
N LYS A 37 5.58 9.06 -1.90
CA LYS A 37 6.98 8.63 -1.80
C LYS A 37 7.45 8.42 -0.35
N ALA A 38 6.53 7.97 0.50
CA ALA A 38 6.76 7.69 1.91
C ALA A 38 6.62 6.18 2.14
N ARG A 39 7.69 5.52 2.59
CA ARG A 39 7.69 4.09 2.88
C ARG A 39 7.68 3.86 4.38
N VAL A 40 6.55 3.40 4.91
CA VAL A 40 6.47 2.94 6.31
C VAL A 40 7.32 1.69 6.47
N HIS A 41 8.22 1.67 7.46
CA HIS A 41 9.11 0.54 7.70
C HIS A 41 9.20 0.08 9.15
N LYS A 42 8.63 0.85 10.10
CA LYS A 42 8.59 0.47 11.51
C LYS A 42 7.33 0.95 12.20
N LEU A 43 6.73 0.10 13.06
CA LEU A 43 5.68 0.51 13.98
C LEU A 43 6.31 1.03 15.28
N LEU A 44 5.73 2.10 15.82
CA LEU A 44 6.06 2.61 17.15
C LEU A 44 5.13 1.98 18.16
N THR A 45 5.70 1.40 19.22
CA THR A 45 4.94 0.75 20.29
C THR A 45 5.24 1.38 21.65
N ASN A 46 4.26 1.34 22.54
CA ASN A 46 4.40 1.62 23.96
C ASN A 46 3.79 0.46 24.75
N GLY A 47 4.65 -0.42 25.28
CA GLY A 47 4.22 -1.74 25.73
C GLY A 47 3.62 -2.54 24.57
N ASP A 48 2.43 -3.10 24.79
CA ASP A 48 1.71 -3.91 23.81
C ASP A 48 0.86 -3.08 22.83
N ALA A 49 0.83 -1.75 22.98
CA ALA A 49 0.02 -0.86 22.14
C ALA A 49 0.84 -0.24 21.01
N VAL A 50 0.32 -0.29 19.77
CA VAL A 50 0.84 0.50 18.65
C VAL A 50 0.37 1.95 18.79
N VAL A 51 1.33 2.88 18.79
CA VAL A 51 1.09 4.32 19.02
C VAL A 51 1.53 5.19 17.84
N GLY A 52 1.98 4.58 16.74
CA GLY A 52 2.40 5.30 15.54
C GLY A 52 3.24 4.47 14.60
N CYS A 53 3.89 5.13 13.65
CA CYS A 53 4.82 4.51 12.72
C CYS A 53 6.00 5.43 12.37
N ILE A 54 7.03 4.83 11.79
CA ILE A 54 8.13 5.53 11.14
C ILE A 54 8.00 5.27 9.63
N TYR A 55 8.02 6.35 8.85
CA TYR A 55 8.15 6.28 7.41
C TYR A 55 9.41 7.01 6.95
N GLU A 56 10.03 6.49 5.90
CA GLU A 56 11.13 7.13 5.20
C GLU A 56 10.57 7.93 4.02
N LYS A 57 11.03 9.18 3.87
CA LYS A 57 10.77 10.00 2.68
C LYS A 57 12.02 10.79 2.30
N GLY A 58 12.59 10.51 1.14
CA GLY A 58 13.78 11.21 0.67
C GLY A 58 15.03 10.91 1.50
N GLY A 59 15.14 9.68 2.00
CA GLY A 59 16.22 9.21 2.87
C GLY A 59 16.08 9.63 4.33
N VAL A 60 15.00 10.33 4.70
CA VAL A 60 14.80 10.84 6.06
C VAL A 60 13.64 10.10 6.74
N ASP A 61 13.92 9.57 7.92
CA ASP A 61 12.92 8.95 8.79
C ASP A 61 12.11 10.01 9.53
N THR A 62 10.78 9.91 9.42
CA THR A 62 9.82 10.74 10.14
C THR A 62 8.91 9.87 10.99
N LYS A 63 8.62 10.33 12.21
CA LYS A 63 7.68 9.68 13.13
C LYS A 63 6.30 10.32 12.99
N GLU A 64 5.29 9.49 12.82
CA GLU A 64 3.89 9.88 12.89
C GLU A 64 3.23 9.13 14.06
N TYR A 65 2.54 9.85 14.95
CA TYR A 65 1.89 9.27 16.12
C TYR A 65 0.38 9.21 15.94
N GLY A 66 -0.23 8.16 16.49
CA GLY A 66 -1.66 7.91 16.43
C GLY A 66 -1.99 6.45 16.13
N PRO A 67 -3.29 6.10 16.06
CA PRO A 67 -3.73 4.79 15.63
C PRO A 67 -3.21 4.46 14.21
N VAL A 68 -2.79 3.21 14.00
CA VAL A 68 -2.26 2.76 12.71
C VAL A 68 -3.21 1.74 12.08
N ILE A 69 -3.60 1.99 10.83
CA ILE A 69 -4.35 1.05 10.00
C ILE A 69 -3.44 0.60 8.86
N LEU A 70 -3.13 -0.69 8.79
CA LEU A 70 -2.33 -1.25 7.71
C LEU A 70 -3.23 -1.61 6.52
N ALA A 71 -3.04 -0.88 5.42
CA ALA A 71 -3.74 -1.10 4.15
C ALA A 71 -2.73 -1.21 2.99
N SER A 72 -1.61 -1.92 3.20
CA SER A 72 -0.46 -2.00 2.29
C SER A 72 -0.66 -2.89 1.05
N GLY A 73 -1.81 -3.54 0.92
CA GLY A 73 -2.07 -4.50 -0.15
C GLY A 73 -1.45 -5.89 0.11
N GLY A 74 -1.37 -6.70 -0.95
CA GLY A 74 -0.81 -8.06 -0.90
C GLY A 74 0.65 -8.14 -1.36
N PHE A 75 1.23 -9.33 -1.29
CA PHE A 75 2.64 -9.60 -1.63
C PHE A 75 2.84 -10.28 -3.00
N GLY A 76 1.79 -10.40 -3.81
CA GLY A 76 1.82 -11.15 -5.07
C GLY A 76 2.59 -10.52 -6.24
N ALA A 77 3.32 -9.43 -6.00
CA ALA A 77 4.24 -8.80 -6.96
C ALA A 77 5.67 -8.70 -6.41
N ASP A 78 5.97 -9.35 -5.28
CA ASP A 78 7.32 -9.46 -4.76
C ASP A 78 7.98 -10.72 -5.32
N PHE A 79 8.80 -10.53 -6.35
CA PHE A 79 9.52 -11.60 -7.05
C PHE A 79 10.95 -11.78 -6.57
N THR A 80 11.33 -11.13 -5.46
CA THR A 80 12.64 -11.34 -4.86
C THR A 80 12.75 -12.73 -4.25
N GLN A 81 13.97 -13.25 -4.11
CA GLN A 81 14.21 -14.55 -3.48
C GLN A 81 13.90 -14.54 -1.97
N GLN A 82 13.75 -13.34 -1.39
CA GLN A 82 13.36 -13.12 0.00
C GLN A 82 11.85 -12.94 0.17
N SER A 83 11.07 -13.02 -0.92
CA SER A 83 9.64 -12.80 -0.87
C SER A 83 8.92 -13.93 -0.14
N LEU A 84 7.74 -13.60 0.41
CA LEU A 84 6.86 -14.61 0.99
C LEU A 84 6.44 -15.65 -0.05
N LEU A 85 6.29 -15.26 -1.31
CA LEU A 85 5.94 -16.21 -2.37
C LEU A 85 7.08 -17.21 -2.61
N ALA A 86 8.32 -16.74 -2.67
CA ALA A 86 9.50 -17.61 -2.81
C ALA A 86 9.67 -18.55 -1.59
N GLN A 87 9.40 -18.04 -0.38
CA GLN A 87 9.53 -18.83 0.84
C GLN A 87 8.47 -19.95 0.96
N TYR A 88 7.20 -19.65 0.66
CA TYR A 88 6.09 -20.55 0.96
C TYR A 88 5.52 -21.29 -0.27
N ARG A 89 5.68 -20.73 -1.47
CA ARG A 89 5.20 -21.30 -2.75
C ARG A 89 6.21 -21.04 -3.88
N PRO A 90 7.47 -21.51 -3.74
CA PRO A 90 8.49 -21.33 -4.78
C PRO A 90 8.06 -21.92 -6.13
N ASP A 91 7.20 -22.94 -6.12
CA ASP A 91 6.60 -23.56 -7.30
C ASP A 91 5.77 -22.58 -8.14
N LEU A 92 5.28 -21.48 -7.57
CA LEU A 92 4.49 -20.47 -8.28
C LEU A 92 5.30 -19.27 -8.80
N MET A 93 6.59 -19.16 -8.44
CA MET A 93 7.40 -17.96 -8.75
C MET A 93 7.54 -17.67 -10.25
N HIS A 94 7.48 -18.71 -11.08
CA HIS A 94 7.61 -18.59 -12.54
C HIS A 94 6.30 -18.19 -13.24
N LEU A 95 5.18 -18.13 -12.51
CA LEU A 95 3.89 -17.82 -13.08
C LEU A 95 3.65 -16.30 -13.10
N PRO A 96 2.99 -15.77 -14.14
CA PRO A 96 2.66 -14.35 -14.21
C PRO A 96 1.65 -13.96 -13.12
N THR A 97 1.76 -12.72 -12.65
CA THR A 97 0.82 -12.10 -11.69
C THR A 97 -0.01 -11.01 -12.36
N THR A 98 -1.18 -10.71 -11.79
CA THR A 98 -1.98 -9.55 -12.20
C THR A 98 -1.52 -8.25 -11.53
N ASN A 99 -0.54 -8.31 -10.62
CA ASN A 99 -0.12 -7.20 -9.76
C ASN A 99 1.15 -6.46 -10.24
N GLY A 100 1.76 -6.85 -11.35
CA GLY A 100 2.98 -6.23 -11.88
C GLY A 100 3.65 -7.10 -12.96
N GLU A 101 4.50 -6.48 -13.77
CA GLU A 101 5.38 -7.22 -14.70
C GLU A 101 6.55 -7.86 -13.96
N HIS A 102 7.11 -8.88 -14.59
CA HIS A 102 8.28 -9.61 -14.15
C HIS A 102 9.50 -9.25 -15.00
#